data_AF-A0A5E6YKY2-F1
#
_entry.id   AF-A0A5E6YKY2-F1
#
_cell.length_a   1.000
_cell.length_b   1.000
_cell.length_c   1.000
_cell.angle_alpha   90.00
_cell.angle_beta   90.00
_cell.angle_gamma   90.00
#
_symmetry.space_group_name_H-M   'P 1'
#
loop_
_entity.id
_entity.type
_entity.pdbx_description
1 polymer ?
#
loop_
_entity_poly.entity_id
_entity_poly.type
_entity_poly.pdbx_seq_one_letter_code
_entity_poly.pdbx_strand_id
1 'polypeptide(L)'
;MTVAPITLPRLDATTVQACWRLGRGLRYSFQVAGEPGELLLEPGRAPGGGACVSFESRCGVFTLSDAGPLLSLFGECPVVLAETGNDPQSWFWAHFEQRMSAQLRALFGYLRPLADRQVGAFECCLSVVLGPSRSVGGLMLAAHSLLALCEAGQWQAVKAPLPDCFAVPVPVVLGYLPLTVEQLRRVRPGDVLVPERLLFSGDGVGQLRIGRWRITSQIDDEGGRRCLTVCAFEESAVEEVMFAGTDVERHKGNEPFETLQVELSVRCGALKLSLGELRQLAPGMVLNIEGYDTGMAGLYYGDRPIGHGQLVEVEGRLGLQLSRISFSQ
;
A
#
# COMPACT_ATOMS: atom_id res chain seq x y z
N MET A 1 -13.71 19.23 -30.89
CA MET A 1 -13.33 19.42 -29.48
C MET A 1 -11.87 19.02 -29.36
N THR A 2 -10.98 19.97 -29.08
CA THR A 2 -9.55 19.70 -28.83
C THR A 2 -9.42 19.16 -27.41
N VAL A 3 -9.15 17.86 -27.29
CA VAL A 3 -8.91 17.22 -25.99
C VAL A 3 -7.52 17.64 -25.52
N ALA A 4 -7.45 18.40 -24.44
CA ALA A 4 -6.18 18.71 -23.79
C ALA A 4 -5.73 17.48 -22.98
N PRO A 5 -4.48 16.99 -23.18
CA PRO A 5 -3.98 15.87 -22.41
C PRO A 5 -3.78 16.26 -20.93
N ILE A 6 -3.97 15.29 -20.04
CA ILE A 6 -3.62 15.44 -18.62
C ILE A 6 -2.12 15.76 -18.54
N THR A 7 -1.78 16.87 -17.90
CA THR A 7 -0.38 17.26 -17.68
C THR A 7 0.12 16.59 -16.40
N LEU A 8 1.13 15.73 -16.53
CA LEU A 8 1.72 14.99 -15.41
C LEU A 8 3.17 15.46 -15.17
N PRO A 9 3.60 15.60 -13.90
CA PRO A 9 5.01 15.82 -13.60
C PRO A 9 5.82 14.60 -14.07
N ARG A 10 6.96 14.85 -14.73
CA ARG A 10 7.87 13.78 -15.16
C ARG A 10 8.86 13.51 -14.03
N LEU A 11 8.84 12.29 -13.51
CA LEU A 11 9.85 11.77 -12.59
C LEU A 11 10.60 10.64 -13.28
N ASP A 12 11.92 10.60 -13.13
CA ASP A 12 12.72 9.46 -13.58
C ASP A 12 12.56 8.26 -12.63
N ALA A 13 12.91 7.07 -13.11
CA ALA A 13 12.74 5.82 -12.36
C ALA A 13 13.55 5.78 -11.05
N THR A 14 14.75 6.38 -11.04
CA THR A 14 15.63 6.40 -9.86
C THR A 14 15.04 7.28 -8.76
N THR A 15 14.46 8.42 -9.12
CA THR A 15 13.73 9.30 -8.18
C THR A 15 12.52 8.59 -7.59
N VAL A 16 11.75 7.84 -8.40
CA VAL A 16 10.62 7.04 -7.90
C VAL A 16 11.09 5.96 -6.91
N GLN A 17 12.16 5.24 -7.23
CA GLN A 17 12.74 4.23 -6.36
C GLN A 17 13.25 4.83 -5.04
N ALA A 18 13.91 6.00 -5.10
CA ALA A 18 14.39 6.73 -3.93
C ALA A 18 13.24 7.19 -3.02
N CYS A 19 12.17 7.76 -3.59
CA CYS A 19 10.95 8.11 -2.86
C CYS A 19 10.33 6.90 -2.17
N TRP A 20 10.22 5.78 -2.89
CA TRP A 20 9.65 4.54 -2.36
C TRP A 20 10.51 3.94 -1.24
N ARG A 21 11.84 3.97 -1.41
CA ARG A 21 12.79 3.48 -0.42
C ARG A 21 12.76 4.30 0.86
N LEU A 22 12.68 5.63 0.77
CA LEU A 22 12.54 6.51 1.93
C LEU A 22 11.20 6.30 2.64
N GLY A 23 10.10 6.23 1.87
CA GLY A 23 8.76 6.03 2.41
C GLY A 23 8.40 7.08 3.47
N ARG A 24 8.03 6.62 4.66
CA ARG A 24 7.78 7.49 5.83
C ARG A 24 9.04 7.87 6.61
N GLY A 25 10.15 7.22 6.30
CA GLY A 25 11.44 7.44 6.92
C GLY A 25 12.24 6.16 7.10
N LEU A 26 13.52 6.33 7.36
CA LEU A 26 14.49 5.26 7.57
C LEU A 26 15.29 5.52 8.84
N ARG A 27 15.40 4.50 9.69
CA ARG A 27 16.21 4.53 10.92
C ARG A 27 17.46 3.69 10.77
N TYR A 28 18.57 4.20 11.28
CA TYR A 28 19.83 3.49 11.37
C TYR A 28 20.42 3.67 12.77
N SER A 29 20.62 2.57 13.47
CA SER A 29 21.19 2.58 14.83
C SER A 29 22.71 2.53 14.78
N PHE A 30 23.35 3.34 15.60
CA PHE A 30 24.80 3.34 15.77
C PHE A 30 25.17 3.50 17.25
N GLN A 31 26.46 3.44 17.57
CA GLN A 31 26.95 3.71 18.92
C GLN A 31 28.25 4.52 18.87
N VAL A 32 28.45 5.37 19.87
CA VAL A 32 29.69 6.15 20.08
C VAL A 32 30.12 5.95 21.53
N ALA A 33 31.34 5.45 21.76
CA ALA A 33 31.86 5.19 23.12
C ALA A 33 30.90 4.40 24.06
N GLY A 34 30.07 3.52 23.51
CA GLY A 34 29.06 2.73 24.26
C GLY A 34 27.70 3.42 24.45
N GLU A 35 27.56 4.69 24.03
CA GLU A 35 26.30 5.43 24.03
C GLU A 35 25.49 5.12 22.76
N PRO A 36 24.19 4.79 22.88
CA PRO A 36 23.35 4.51 21.72
C PRO A 36 23.00 5.77 20.95
N GLY A 37 23.09 5.69 19.62
CA GLY A 37 22.69 6.73 18.69
C GLY A 37 21.75 6.23 17.60
N GLU A 38 21.00 7.16 17.03
CA GLU A 38 20.07 6.92 15.93
C GLU A 38 20.22 8.01 14.85
N LEU A 39 20.35 7.58 13.60
CA LEU A 39 20.08 8.41 12.43
C LEU A 39 18.67 8.14 11.94
N LEU A 40 17.91 9.21 11.72
CA LEU A 40 16.56 9.15 11.19
C LEU A 40 16.47 10.05 9.96
N LEU A 41 16.18 9.44 8.81
CA LEU A 41 15.84 10.13 7.57
C LEU A 41 14.32 10.18 7.45
N GLU A 42 13.74 11.35 7.22
CA GLU A 42 12.30 11.53 7.08
C GLU A 42 11.95 12.38 5.84
N PRO A 43 10.85 12.08 5.14
CA PRO A 43 10.38 12.93 4.05
C PRO A 43 9.97 14.30 4.59
N GLY A 44 10.25 15.34 3.81
CA GLY A 44 9.89 16.72 4.16
C GLY A 44 11.09 17.66 4.16
N ARG A 45 10.80 18.95 4.33
CA ARG A 45 11.82 19.98 4.46
C ARG A 45 12.28 20.06 5.90
N ALA A 46 13.58 20.15 6.10
CA ALA A 46 14.13 20.41 7.42
C ALA A 46 13.74 21.79 7.95
N PRO A 47 13.75 22.00 9.29
CA PRO A 47 13.64 23.33 9.86
C PRO A 47 14.70 24.25 9.23
N GLY A 48 14.27 25.35 8.62
CA GLY A 48 15.17 26.26 7.89
C GLY A 48 16.12 27.02 8.82
N GLY A 49 17.27 27.46 8.30
CA GLY A 49 18.09 28.51 8.94
C GLY A 49 19.60 28.28 9.09
N GLY A 50 20.20 27.22 8.53
CA GLY A 50 21.65 26.95 8.66
C GLY A 50 22.45 27.05 7.36
N ALA A 51 23.74 27.36 7.48
CA ALA A 51 24.70 27.22 6.36
C ALA A 51 24.69 25.79 5.83
N CYS A 52 24.69 25.65 4.51
CA CYS A 52 24.68 24.35 3.83
C CYS A 52 26.09 23.98 3.40
N VAL A 53 26.58 22.82 3.84
CA VAL A 53 27.91 22.32 3.48
C VAL A 53 27.76 20.99 2.74
N SER A 54 28.40 20.86 1.60
CA SER A 54 28.42 19.64 0.81
C SER A 54 29.59 18.75 1.22
N PHE A 55 29.35 17.45 1.28
CA PHE A 55 30.32 16.43 1.64
C PHE A 55 30.35 15.36 0.57
N GLU A 56 31.56 14.97 0.20
CA GLU A 56 31.81 13.74 -0.54
C GLU A 56 31.93 12.56 0.43
N SER A 57 31.31 11.45 0.05
CA SER A 57 31.34 10.18 0.76
C SER A 57 31.37 9.01 -0.22
N ARG A 58 31.50 7.79 0.31
CA ARG A 58 31.40 6.56 -0.50
C ARG A 58 30.04 6.41 -1.20
N CYS A 59 28.97 6.98 -0.64
CA CYS A 59 27.62 6.94 -1.21
C CYS A 59 27.36 8.06 -2.22
N GLY A 60 28.40 8.83 -2.58
CA GLY A 60 28.31 10.03 -3.40
C GLY A 60 28.22 11.29 -2.57
N VAL A 61 27.82 12.38 -3.22
CA VAL A 61 27.78 13.71 -2.62
C VAL A 61 26.43 13.99 -1.98
N PHE A 62 26.46 14.52 -0.77
CA PHE A 62 25.28 15.04 -0.10
C PHE A 62 25.57 16.41 0.52
N THR A 63 24.52 17.18 0.78
CA THR A 63 24.60 18.49 1.41
C THR A 63 23.79 18.49 2.68
N LEU A 64 24.40 18.95 3.76
CA LEU A 64 23.76 19.09 5.05
C LEU A 64 23.53 20.56 5.36
N SER A 65 22.33 20.91 5.80
CA SER A 65 22.13 22.14 6.57
C SER A 65 22.47 21.88 8.03
N ASP A 66 23.09 22.86 8.70
CA ASP A 66 23.49 22.73 10.11
C ASP A 66 24.41 21.51 10.36
N ALA A 67 25.40 21.34 9.47
CA ALA A 67 26.25 20.16 9.42
C ALA A 67 27.13 19.96 10.68
N GLY A 68 27.57 21.05 11.33
CA GLY A 68 28.48 20.98 12.48
C GLY A 68 27.88 20.18 13.66
N PRO A 69 26.72 20.58 14.20
CA PRO A 69 26.03 19.85 15.26
C PRO A 69 25.72 18.40 14.87
N LEU A 70 25.23 18.15 13.64
CA LEU A 70 24.92 16.80 13.16
C LEU A 70 26.15 15.88 13.17
N LEU A 71 27.26 16.35 12.57
CA LEU A 71 28.49 15.58 12.48
C LEU A 71 29.18 15.41 13.84
N SER A 72 29.02 16.38 14.75
CA SER A 72 29.53 16.26 16.12
C SER A 72 28.91 15.09 16.88
N LEU A 73 27.69 14.66 16.52
CA LEU A 73 27.03 13.49 17.10
C LEU A 73 27.40 12.16 16.43
N PHE A 74 28.19 12.17 15.34
CA PHE A 74 28.60 10.94 14.65
C PHE A 74 29.74 10.20 15.37
N GLY A 75 30.41 10.86 16.31
CA GLY A 75 31.62 10.34 16.96
C GLY A 75 31.98 11.12 18.21
N GLU A 76 33.20 10.90 18.69
CA GLU A 76 33.70 11.54 19.92
C GLU A 76 34.38 12.90 19.66
N CYS A 77 34.38 13.38 18.42
CA CYS A 77 35.10 14.57 18.00
C CYS A 77 34.10 15.68 17.61
N PRO A 78 34.12 16.86 18.26
CA PRO A 78 33.29 17.98 17.87
C PRO A 78 33.70 18.51 16.50
N VAL A 79 32.71 18.81 15.66
CA VAL A 79 32.91 19.33 14.31
C VAL A 79 32.50 20.79 14.27
N VAL A 80 33.46 21.66 13.97
CA VAL A 80 33.24 23.08 13.77
C VAL A 80 33.49 23.41 12.30
N LEU A 81 32.49 23.99 11.64
CA LEU A 81 32.54 24.33 10.23
C LEU A 81 32.42 25.84 10.06
N ALA A 82 33.24 26.39 9.17
CA ALA A 82 33.06 27.75 8.68
C ALA A 82 31.94 27.78 7.63
N GLU A 83 31.35 28.96 7.41
CA GLU A 83 30.34 29.15 6.36
C GLU A 83 30.92 28.93 4.95
N THR A 84 32.21 29.22 4.76
CA THR A 84 32.94 29.01 3.49
C THR A 84 34.39 28.61 3.77
N GLY A 85 35.04 27.98 2.78
CA GLY A 85 36.49 27.72 2.83
C GLY A 85 36.92 26.58 3.76
N ASN A 86 36.05 25.63 4.08
CA ASN A 86 36.42 24.43 4.83
C ASN A 86 37.42 23.60 4.00
N ASP A 87 38.67 23.49 4.47
CA ASP A 87 39.74 22.77 3.78
C ASP A 87 39.46 21.25 3.73
N PRO A 88 39.27 20.64 2.54
CA PRO A 88 39.06 19.21 2.40
C PRO A 88 40.28 18.38 2.78
N GLN A 89 41.49 18.94 2.70
CA GLN A 89 42.76 18.25 2.98
C GLN A 89 43.23 18.43 4.42
N SER A 90 42.47 19.14 5.25
CA SER A 90 42.77 19.32 6.66
C SER A 90 42.92 17.97 7.37
N TRP A 91 43.96 17.85 8.19
CA TRP A 91 44.22 16.68 9.04
C TRP A 91 43.03 16.32 9.94
N PHE A 92 42.18 17.32 10.24
CA PHE A 92 40.98 17.17 11.05
C PHE A 92 40.08 16.05 10.52
N TRP A 93 39.89 15.93 9.21
CA TRP A 93 38.96 14.97 8.63
C TRP A 93 39.44 13.52 8.78
N ALA A 94 40.75 13.29 8.69
CA ALA A 94 41.33 11.99 8.99
C ALA A 94 41.17 11.62 10.48
N HIS A 95 41.29 12.61 11.38
CA HIS A 95 41.06 12.40 12.81
C HIS A 95 39.58 12.15 13.14
N PHE A 96 38.69 12.95 12.56
CA PHE A 96 37.24 12.81 12.71
C PHE A 96 36.79 11.41 12.27
N GLU A 97 37.28 10.91 11.12
CA GLU A 97 36.98 9.57 10.65
C GLU A 97 37.39 8.49 11.64
N GLN A 98 38.56 8.61 12.28
CA GLN A 98 39.03 7.66 13.29
C GLN A 98 38.19 7.67 14.58
N ARG A 99 37.59 8.82 14.92
CA ARG A 99 36.73 9.00 16.09
C ARG A 99 35.23 8.86 15.80
N MET A 100 34.85 8.74 14.53
CA MET A 100 33.48 8.44 14.10
C MET A 100 33.09 7.01 14.52
N SER A 101 31.81 6.83 14.85
CA SER A 101 31.19 5.53 15.06
C SER A 101 31.57 4.54 13.96
N ALA A 102 31.93 3.30 14.33
CA ALA A 102 32.30 2.26 13.37
C ALA A 102 31.16 1.99 12.37
N GLN A 103 29.92 2.04 12.83
CA GLN A 103 28.72 1.87 12.01
C GLN A 103 28.58 3.00 10.98
N LEU A 104 28.76 4.25 11.40
CA LEU A 104 28.69 5.41 10.50
C LEU A 104 29.88 5.47 9.54
N ARG A 105 31.07 5.05 9.97
CA ARG A 105 32.22 4.83 9.07
C ARG A 105 31.94 3.74 8.05
N ALA A 106 31.31 2.65 8.48
CA ALA A 106 30.91 1.58 7.58
C ALA A 106 29.81 2.02 6.60
N LEU A 107 29.01 3.05 6.93
CA LEU A 107 27.94 3.62 6.10
C LEU A 107 28.47 4.64 5.10
N PHE A 108 29.08 5.73 5.57
CA PHE A 108 29.57 6.83 4.74
C PHE A 108 30.96 6.58 4.14
N GLY A 109 31.75 5.69 4.74
CA GLY A 109 33.16 5.51 4.41
C GLY A 109 33.99 6.66 4.96
N TYR A 110 34.11 7.69 4.13
CA TYR A 110 34.85 8.92 4.42
C TYR A 110 33.91 10.13 4.33
N LEU A 111 34.32 11.24 4.93
CA LEU A 111 33.61 12.51 4.83
C LEU A 111 34.59 13.64 4.54
N ARG A 112 34.46 14.26 3.36
CA ARG A 112 35.30 15.39 2.94
C ARG A 112 34.41 16.55 2.52
N PRO A 113 34.56 17.76 3.09
CA PRO A 113 33.79 18.91 2.67
C PRO A 113 34.19 19.28 1.25
N LEU A 114 33.25 19.84 0.50
CA LEU A 114 33.47 20.41 -0.82
C LEU A 114 33.46 21.93 -0.74
N ALA A 115 34.28 22.58 -1.57
CA ALA A 115 34.35 24.03 -1.65
C ALA A 115 33.02 24.63 -2.17
N ASP A 116 32.41 23.97 -3.15
CA ASP A 116 31.17 24.41 -3.78
C ASP A 116 29.97 23.60 -3.30
N ARG A 117 28.91 24.32 -2.93
CA ARG A 117 27.62 23.71 -2.60
C ARG A 117 27.05 23.00 -3.82
N GLN A 118 26.76 21.71 -3.66
CA GLN A 118 26.06 20.92 -4.65
C GLN A 118 24.55 21.04 -4.49
N VAL A 119 23.85 21.07 -5.62
CA VAL A 119 22.39 21.03 -5.66
C VAL A 119 21.95 19.57 -5.68
N GLY A 120 21.28 19.13 -4.61
CA GLY A 120 20.61 17.84 -4.58
C GLY A 120 19.22 17.93 -5.17
N ALA A 121 18.84 16.98 -6.03
CA ALA A 121 17.48 16.87 -6.57
C ALA A 121 16.49 16.30 -5.54
N PHE A 122 17.00 15.59 -4.54
CA PHE A 122 16.23 14.94 -3.50
C PHE A 122 16.52 15.60 -2.15
N GLU A 123 15.46 15.97 -1.42
CA GLU A 123 15.54 16.63 -0.11
C GLU A 123 14.78 15.81 0.94
N CYS A 124 15.42 15.59 2.09
CA CYS A 124 14.80 14.99 3.26
C CYS A 124 15.34 15.61 4.56
N CYS A 125 14.69 15.33 5.67
CA CYS A 125 15.15 15.69 7.00
C CYS A 125 16.08 14.60 7.54
N LEU A 126 17.22 15.00 8.11
CA LEU A 126 18.12 14.13 8.87
C LEU A 126 18.08 14.56 10.34
N SER A 127 17.60 13.66 11.21
CA SER A 127 17.73 13.76 12.65
C SER A 127 18.84 12.84 13.13
N VAL A 128 19.66 13.32 14.06
CA VAL A 128 20.71 12.56 14.72
C VAL A 128 20.48 12.65 16.22
N VAL A 129 20.41 11.51 16.89
CA VAL A 129 20.33 11.40 18.34
C VAL A 129 21.54 10.63 18.85
N LEU A 130 22.16 11.09 19.92
CA LEU A 130 23.19 10.37 20.68
C LEU A 130 22.90 10.61 22.17
N GLY A 131 22.43 9.55 22.85
CA GLY A 131 21.84 9.64 24.19
C GLY A 131 20.85 10.80 24.35
N PRO A 132 21.10 11.80 25.22
CA PRO A 132 20.18 12.92 25.43
C PRO A 132 20.30 14.02 24.36
N SER A 133 21.35 13.99 23.54
CA SER A 133 21.62 15.03 22.55
C SER A 133 20.88 14.74 21.25
N ARG A 134 20.29 15.78 20.66
CA ARG A 134 19.60 15.70 19.37
C ARG A 134 19.96 16.88 18.49
N SER A 135 20.20 16.61 17.22
CA SER A 135 20.36 17.63 16.17
C SER A 135 19.56 17.25 14.94
N VAL A 136 19.07 18.25 14.20
CA VAL A 136 18.20 18.05 13.04
C VAL A 136 18.61 19.03 11.95
N GLY A 137 18.75 18.55 10.73
CA GLY A 137 19.01 19.38 9.56
C GLY A 137 18.48 18.77 8.27
N GLY A 138 18.63 19.51 7.18
CA GLY A 138 18.25 19.10 5.84
C GLY A 138 19.37 18.31 5.21
N LEU A 139 19.00 17.20 4.58
CA LEU A 139 19.88 16.38 3.77
C LEU A 139 19.41 16.49 2.32
N MET A 140 20.28 17.00 1.46
CA MET A 140 20.05 17.10 0.02
C MET A 140 21.06 16.23 -0.71
N LEU A 141 20.60 15.38 -1.62
CA LEU A 141 21.47 14.49 -2.40
C LEU A 141 20.83 14.12 -3.73
N ALA A 142 21.59 13.46 -4.60
CA ALA A 142 21.00 12.83 -5.78
C ALA A 142 20.23 11.57 -5.39
N ALA A 143 19.19 11.21 -6.15
CA ALA A 143 18.38 10.01 -5.86
C ALA A 143 19.23 8.72 -5.80
N HIS A 144 20.21 8.58 -6.70
CA HIS A 144 21.13 7.43 -6.68
C HIS A 144 22.01 7.40 -5.43
N SER A 145 22.40 8.55 -4.88
CA SER A 145 23.17 8.63 -3.64
C SER A 145 22.35 8.21 -2.42
N LEU A 146 21.04 8.51 -2.40
CA LEU A 146 20.15 8.03 -1.35
C LEU A 146 20.03 6.50 -1.40
N LEU A 147 19.87 5.93 -2.59
CA LEU A 147 19.81 4.48 -2.77
C LEU A 147 21.13 3.82 -2.34
N ALA A 148 22.27 4.37 -2.76
CA ALA A 148 23.59 3.89 -2.32
C ALA A 148 23.76 3.97 -0.80
N LEU A 149 23.27 5.04 -0.16
CA LEU A 149 23.26 5.17 1.30
C LEU A 149 22.36 4.13 1.97
N CYS A 150 21.20 3.85 1.38
CA CYS A 150 20.27 2.83 1.85
C CYS A 150 20.80 1.40 1.70
N GLU A 151 21.62 1.15 0.68
CA GLU A 151 22.26 -0.15 0.41
C GLU A 151 23.50 -0.37 1.31
N ALA A 152 24.20 0.71 1.66
CA ALA A 152 25.39 0.67 2.50
C ALA A 152 25.15 0.29 3.97
N GLY A 153 23.89 0.21 4.42
CA GLY A 153 23.55 -0.04 5.82
C GLY A 153 22.24 -0.78 6.04
N GLN A 154 22.06 -1.34 7.24
CA GLN A 154 20.84 -2.05 7.63
C GLN A 154 19.76 -1.08 8.11
N TRP A 155 19.25 -0.25 7.20
CA TRP A 155 18.19 0.71 7.50
C TRP A 155 16.85 0.01 7.79
N GLN A 156 16.21 0.42 8.88
CA GLN A 156 14.87 -0.02 9.26
C GLN A 156 13.83 1.00 8.80
N ALA A 157 12.85 0.56 8.01
CA ALA A 157 11.76 1.42 7.58
C ALA A 157 10.87 1.83 8.76
N VAL A 158 10.59 3.13 8.87
CA VAL A 158 9.63 3.66 9.83
C VAL A 158 8.23 3.26 9.37
N LYS A 159 7.56 2.41 10.14
CA LYS A 159 6.19 1.97 9.88
C LYS A 159 5.23 2.83 10.69
N ALA A 160 4.27 3.47 10.02
CA ALA A 160 3.13 4.03 10.74
C ALA A 160 2.20 2.89 11.16
N PRO A 161 1.68 2.89 12.41
CA PRO A 161 0.59 2.01 12.75
C PRO A 161 -0.63 2.38 11.88
N LEU A 162 -1.25 1.39 11.25
CA LEU A 162 -2.58 1.57 10.69
C LEU A 162 -3.57 1.56 11.86
N PRO A 163 -4.55 2.47 11.92
CA PRO A 163 -5.57 2.44 12.95
C PRO A 163 -6.32 1.11 12.90
N ASP A 164 -6.39 0.40 14.03
CA ASP A 164 -7.09 -0.89 14.09
C ASP A 164 -8.58 -0.72 13.74
N CYS A 165 -9.18 0.45 13.99
CA CYS A 165 -10.56 0.79 13.65
C CYS A 165 -10.80 1.07 12.15
N PHE A 166 -9.77 1.03 11.30
CA PHE A 166 -9.93 1.24 9.87
C PHE A 166 -10.83 0.15 9.29
N ALA A 167 -12.01 0.54 8.78
CA ALA A 167 -13.00 -0.37 8.27
C ALA A 167 -12.62 -0.89 6.88
N VAL A 168 -12.70 -2.21 6.72
CA VAL A 168 -12.46 -2.97 5.50
C VAL A 168 -13.76 -3.72 5.16
N PRO A 169 -14.62 -3.14 4.31
CA PRO A 169 -15.81 -3.84 3.86
C PRO A 169 -15.42 -5.00 2.96
N VAL A 170 -15.90 -6.20 3.29
CA VAL A 170 -15.65 -7.41 2.49
C VAL A 170 -16.98 -7.90 1.93
N PRO A 171 -17.23 -7.78 0.61
CA PRO A 171 -18.46 -8.26 0.01
C PRO A 171 -18.54 -9.80 0.10
N VAL A 172 -19.68 -10.30 0.57
CA VAL A 172 -19.95 -11.75 0.60
C VAL A 172 -20.64 -12.12 -0.70
N VAL A 173 -19.83 -12.51 -1.67
CA VAL A 173 -20.28 -12.91 -3.01
C VAL A 173 -20.68 -14.38 -2.98
N LEU A 174 -21.93 -14.68 -3.34
CA LEU A 174 -22.47 -16.04 -3.43
C LEU A 174 -22.08 -16.71 -4.75
N GLY A 175 -22.02 -15.94 -5.83
CA GLY A 175 -21.62 -16.44 -7.14
C GLY A 175 -21.58 -15.38 -8.21
N TYR A 176 -21.09 -15.77 -9.39
CA TYR A 176 -20.97 -14.94 -10.57
C TYR A 176 -21.77 -15.50 -11.73
N LEU A 177 -22.32 -14.59 -12.54
CA LEU A 177 -23.12 -14.94 -13.68
C LEU A 177 -22.82 -13.96 -14.84
N PRO A 178 -22.27 -14.43 -15.96
CA PRO A 178 -22.09 -13.59 -17.14
C PRO A 178 -23.44 -13.42 -17.85
N LEU A 179 -23.82 -12.17 -18.17
CA LEU A 179 -24.95 -11.88 -19.06
C LEU A 179 -24.47 -11.03 -20.23
N THR A 180 -25.09 -11.19 -21.38
CA THR A 180 -24.96 -10.20 -22.45
C THR A 180 -25.77 -8.94 -22.12
N VAL A 181 -25.42 -7.80 -22.73
CA VAL A 181 -26.22 -6.57 -22.61
C VAL A 181 -27.66 -6.79 -23.12
N GLU A 182 -27.84 -7.57 -24.18
CA GLU A 182 -29.17 -7.94 -24.70
C GLU A 182 -30.00 -8.69 -23.65
N GLN A 183 -29.40 -9.69 -23.00
CA GLN A 183 -30.05 -10.44 -21.92
C GLN A 183 -30.38 -9.53 -20.75
N LEU A 184 -29.42 -8.70 -20.32
CA LEU A 184 -29.57 -7.79 -19.19
C LEU A 184 -30.74 -6.80 -19.38
N ARG A 185 -30.96 -6.30 -20.61
CA ARG A 185 -32.10 -5.43 -20.94
C ARG A 185 -33.45 -6.14 -20.86
N ARG A 186 -33.48 -7.46 -21.03
CA ARG A 186 -34.70 -8.27 -20.97
C ARG A 186 -35.06 -8.67 -19.55
N VAL A 187 -34.09 -8.66 -18.63
CA VAL A 187 -34.29 -9.03 -17.23
C VAL A 187 -35.36 -8.16 -16.57
N ARG A 188 -36.31 -8.81 -15.89
CA ARG A 188 -37.45 -8.17 -15.21
C ARG A 188 -37.62 -8.72 -13.79
N PRO A 189 -38.34 -7.99 -12.92
CA PRO A 189 -38.82 -8.56 -11.68
C PRO A 189 -39.59 -9.88 -11.93
N GLY A 190 -39.30 -10.90 -11.14
CA GLY A 190 -39.82 -12.26 -11.26
C GLY A 190 -38.85 -13.25 -11.90
N ASP A 191 -37.90 -12.78 -12.71
CA ASP A 191 -36.89 -13.64 -13.34
C ASP A 191 -35.98 -14.27 -12.28
N VAL A 192 -35.60 -15.53 -12.52
CA VAL A 192 -34.67 -16.27 -11.66
C VAL A 192 -33.32 -16.37 -12.36
N LEU A 193 -32.31 -15.75 -11.76
CA LEU A 193 -30.93 -15.79 -12.24
C LEU A 193 -30.16 -16.86 -11.45
N VAL A 194 -29.56 -17.82 -12.15
CA VAL A 194 -28.75 -18.88 -11.54
C VAL A 194 -27.28 -18.59 -11.84
N PRO A 195 -26.44 -18.33 -10.82
CA PRO A 195 -25.01 -18.14 -11.03
C PRO A 195 -24.32 -19.36 -11.62
N GLU A 196 -23.42 -19.14 -12.57
CA GLU A 196 -22.64 -20.21 -13.21
C GLU A 196 -21.47 -20.63 -12.34
N ARG A 197 -20.80 -19.66 -11.72
CA ARG A 197 -19.69 -19.90 -10.78
C ARG A 197 -20.14 -19.59 -9.36
N LEU A 198 -20.39 -20.64 -8.58
CA LEU A 198 -20.75 -20.53 -7.17
C LEU A 198 -19.51 -20.44 -6.29
N LEU A 199 -19.54 -19.52 -5.34
CA LEU A 199 -18.62 -19.47 -4.21
C LEU A 199 -19.23 -20.03 -2.94
N PHE A 200 -20.56 -20.02 -2.83
CA PHE A 200 -21.33 -20.62 -1.75
C PHE A 200 -22.43 -21.53 -2.30
N SER A 201 -22.66 -22.66 -1.64
CA SER A 201 -23.76 -23.58 -1.94
C SER A 201 -25.10 -23.06 -1.41
N GLY A 202 -26.20 -23.72 -1.80
CA GLY A 202 -27.54 -23.48 -1.21
C GLY A 202 -27.59 -23.74 0.29
N ASP A 203 -26.75 -24.65 0.79
CA ASP A 203 -26.59 -24.93 2.22
C ASP A 203 -25.75 -23.89 2.96
N GLY A 204 -25.24 -22.86 2.27
CA GLY A 204 -24.43 -21.80 2.86
C GLY A 204 -22.95 -22.16 3.08
N VAL A 205 -22.48 -23.34 2.66
CA VAL A 205 -21.06 -23.70 2.71
C VAL A 205 -20.34 -23.06 1.52
N GLY A 206 -19.22 -22.38 1.76
CA GLY A 206 -18.48 -21.77 0.66
C GLY A 206 -17.14 -21.17 1.03
N GLN A 207 -16.66 -20.30 0.14
CA GLN A 207 -15.36 -19.66 0.25
C GLN A 207 -15.48 -18.15 0.08
N LEU A 208 -14.95 -17.41 1.05
CA LEU A 208 -14.78 -15.96 1.02
C LEU A 208 -13.32 -15.61 0.71
N ARG A 209 -13.08 -14.58 -0.10
CA ARG A 209 -11.73 -14.11 -0.41
C ARG A 209 -11.45 -12.74 0.22
N ILE A 210 -10.33 -12.64 0.94
CA ILE A 210 -9.81 -11.38 1.48
C ILE A 210 -8.35 -11.22 1.04
N GLY A 211 -8.12 -10.43 -0.01
CA GLY A 211 -6.81 -10.34 -0.66
C GLY A 211 -6.37 -11.70 -1.22
N ARG A 212 -5.24 -12.22 -0.70
CA ARG A 212 -4.69 -13.55 -1.04
C ARG A 212 -5.29 -14.69 -0.23
N TRP A 213 -6.04 -14.39 0.83
CA TRP A 213 -6.59 -15.40 1.72
C TRP A 213 -7.90 -15.95 1.18
N ARG A 214 -8.00 -17.27 1.16
CA ARG A 214 -9.23 -18.02 0.92
C ARG A 214 -9.71 -18.55 2.26
N ILE A 215 -10.92 -18.16 2.63
CA ILE A 215 -11.51 -18.49 3.92
C ILE A 215 -12.68 -19.42 3.64
N THR A 216 -12.58 -20.68 4.07
CA THR A 216 -13.71 -21.59 4.06
C THR A 216 -14.68 -21.15 5.15
N SER A 217 -15.96 -21.03 4.82
CA SER A 217 -16.95 -20.44 5.71
C SER A 217 -18.31 -21.08 5.56
N GLN A 218 -19.11 -21.00 6.61
CA GLN A 218 -20.52 -21.37 6.65
C GLN A 218 -21.35 -20.10 6.82
N ILE A 219 -22.32 -19.89 5.95
CA ILE A 219 -23.35 -18.86 6.10
C ILE A 219 -24.57 -19.51 6.71
N ASP A 220 -25.13 -18.88 7.73
CA ASP A 220 -26.38 -19.27 8.37
C ASP A 220 -27.26 -18.05 8.59
N ASP A 221 -28.56 -18.29 8.68
CA ASP A 221 -29.58 -17.29 8.99
C ASP A 221 -30.16 -17.53 10.40
N GLU A 222 -29.40 -18.19 11.29
CA GLU A 222 -29.88 -18.55 12.63
C GLU A 222 -30.21 -17.30 13.47
N GLY A 223 -31.33 -17.37 14.20
CA GLY A 223 -31.75 -16.26 15.07
C GLY A 223 -32.25 -15.01 14.33
N GLY A 224 -32.56 -15.12 13.02
CA GLY A 224 -33.10 -14.03 12.21
C GLY A 224 -32.05 -12.98 11.82
N ARG A 225 -30.77 -13.33 11.91
CA ARG A 225 -29.65 -12.54 11.40
C ARG A 225 -28.79 -13.42 10.52
N ARG A 226 -28.25 -12.83 9.46
CA ARG A 226 -27.32 -13.52 8.58
C ARG A 226 -25.90 -13.44 9.13
N CYS A 227 -25.32 -14.59 9.40
CA CYS A 227 -23.99 -14.73 9.98
C CYS A 227 -23.07 -15.53 9.05
N LEU A 228 -21.77 -15.29 9.17
CA LEU A 228 -20.72 -16.04 8.52
C LEU A 228 -19.78 -16.60 9.59
N THR A 229 -19.75 -17.91 9.70
CA THR A 229 -18.82 -18.64 10.56
C THR A 229 -17.58 -19.02 9.78
N VAL A 230 -16.41 -18.63 10.30
CA VAL A 230 -15.13 -18.97 9.68
C VAL A 230 -14.73 -20.39 10.05
N CYS A 231 -14.49 -21.24 9.06
CA CYS A 231 -14.14 -22.65 9.27
C CYS A 231 -12.63 -22.90 9.12
N ALA A 232 -11.99 -22.33 8.09
CA ALA A 232 -10.57 -22.54 7.81
C ALA A 232 -9.97 -21.40 6.96
N PHE A 233 -8.64 -21.29 6.96
CA PHE A 233 -7.88 -20.30 6.17
C PHE A 233 -6.83 -21.00 5.32
N GLU A 234 -6.73 -20.57 4.07
CA GLU A 234 -5.68 -20.98 3.15
C GLU A 234 -5.09 -19.73 2.48
N GLU A 235 -3.76 -19.67 2.38
CA GLU A 235 -3.10 -18.66 1.56
C GLU A 235 -3.08 -19.15 0.11
N SER A 236 -3.71 -18.41 -0.79
CA SER A 236 -3.66 -18.73 -2.20
C SER A 236 -2.36 -18.22 -2.81
N ALA A 237 -1.61 -19.11 -3.47
CA ALA A 237 -0.38 -18.78 -4.18
C ALA A 237 -0.62 -18.19 -5.59
N VAL A 238 -1.87 -18.07 -6.03
CA VAL A 238 -2.22 -17.66 -7.39
C VAL A 238 -3.07 -16.39 -7.34
N GLU A 239 -2.52 -15.27 -7.82
CA GLU A 239 -3.34 -14.18 -8.30
C GLU A 239 -4.00 -14.64 -9.59
N GLU A 240 -5.20 -15.24 -9.50
CA GLU A 240 -6.04 -15.43 -10.68
C GLU A 240 -6.54 -14.05 -11.13
N VAL A 241 -5.71 -13.38 -11.92
CA VAL A 241 -6.16 -12.32 -12.82
C VAL A 241 -7.05 -12.97 -13.86
N MET A 242 -8.35 -12.91 -13.63
CA MET A 242 -9.34 -13.30 -14.63
C MET A 242 -9.35 -12.26 -15.75
N PHE A 243 -8.47 -12.45 -16.72
CA PHE A 243 -8.64 -11.86 -18.04
C PHE A 243 -9.74 -12.65 -18.74
N ALA A 244 -10.97 -12.13 -18.74
CA ALA A 244 -12.01 -12.60 -19.65
C ALA A 244 -11.63 -12.16 -21.08
N GLY A 245 -10.75 -12.94 -21.71
CA GLY A 245 -10.51 -12.87 -23.14
C GLY A 245 -11.38 -13.89 -23.83
N THR A 246 -12.34 -13.45 -24.64
CA THR A 246 -12.99 -14.29 -25.63
C THR A 246 -12.86 -13.64 -27.00
N ASP A 247 -12.32 -14.42 -27.95
CA ASP A 247 -12.25 -14.08 -29.37
C ASP A 247 -13.65 -13.74 -29.88
N VAL A 248 -13.82 -12.51 -30.37
CA VAL A 248 -15.06 -12.08 -31.01
C VAL A 248 -14.93 -12.33 -32.51
N GLU A 249 -15.48 -13.45 -32.98
CA GLU A 249 -15.78 -13.62 -34.40
C GLU A 249 -16.76 -12.51 -34.82
N ARG A 250 -16.30 -11.65 -35.73
CA ARG A 250 -17.05 -10.50 -36.24
C ARG A 250 -18.28 -10.93 -37.04
N HIS A 251 -19.39 -11.14 -36.36
CA HIS A 251 -20.70 -11.20 -36.98
C HIS A 251 -21.09 -9.80 -37.47
N LYS A 252 -21.05 -9.59 -38.79
CA LYS A 252 -21.63 -8.41 -39.44
C LYS A 252 -23.15 -8.49 -39.33
N GLY A 253 -23.73 -7.74 -38.40
CA GLY A 253 -25.19 -7.54 -38.37
C GLY A 253 -25.83 -7.20 -37.03
N ASN A 254 -25.13 -7.28 -35.91
CA ASN A 254 -25.66 -6.91 -34.60
C ASN A 254 -24.89 -5.73 -34.01
N GLU A 255 -25.57 -4.84 -33.27
CA GLU A 255 -24.91 -3.75 -32.55
C GLU A 255 -23.83 -4.36 -31.62
N PRO A 256 -22.54 -3.98 -31.76
CA PRO A 256 -21.43 -4.70 -31.14
C PRO A 256 -21.47 -4.72 -29.60
N PHE A 257 -22.28 -3.84 -29.00
CA PHE A 257 -22.48 -3.76 -27.57
C PHE A 257 -23.53 -4.74 -27.04
N GLU A 258 -24.46 -5.24 -27.87
CA GLU A 258 -25.52 -6.16 -27.43
C GLU A 258 -24.95 -7.53 -27.04
N THR A 259 -23.92 -7.98 -27.76
CA THR A 259 -23.21 -9.24 -27.52
C THR A 259 -22.12 -9.11 -26.45
N LEU A 260 -21.89 -7.92 -25.89
CA LEU A 260 -20.89 -7.71 -24.85
C LEU A 260 -21.30 -8.46 -23.59
N GLN A 261 -20.44 -9.37 -23.11
CA GLN A 261 -20.64 -10.07 -21.85
C GLN A 261 -20.20 -9.18 -20.68
N VAL A 262 -21.08 -9.07 -19.69
CA VAL A 262 -20.82 -8.42 -18.41
C VAL A 262 -20.89 -9.47 -17.31
N GLU A 263 -19.82 -9.59 -16.52
CA GLU A 263 -19.82 -10.45 -15.33
C GLU A 263 -20.57 -9.73 -14.20
N LEU A 264 -21.67 -10.33 -13.76
CA LEU A 264 -22.44 -9.87 -12.61
C LEU A 264 -22.11 -10.73 -11.40
N SER A 265 -22.26 -10.15 -10.21
CA SER A 265 -22.07 -10.85 -8.94
C SER A 265 -23.35 -10.81 -8.11
N VAL A 266 -23.73 -11.96 -7.54
CA VAL A 266 -24.81 -12.07 -6.56
C VAL A 266 -24.17 -11.98 -5.18
N ARG A 267 -24.63 -11.05 -4.34
CA ARG A 267 -24.07 -10.79 -3.00
C ARG A 267 -25.15 -10.85 -1.94
N CYS A 268 -24.92 -11.56 -0.85
CA CYS A 268 -25.85 -11.60 0.30
C CYS A 268 -25.58 -10.49 1.34
N GLY A 269 -24.60 -9.62 1.08
CA GLY A 269 -24.24 -8.50 1.94
C GLY A 269 -22.74 -8.25 1.95
N ALA A 270 -22.26 -7.62 3.01
CA ALA A 270 -20.84 -7.43 3.27
C ALA A 270 -20.53 -7.56 4.76
N LEU A 271 -19.33 -8.04 5.07
CA LEU A 271 -18.77 -7.98 6.41
C LEU A 271 -18.16 -6.59 6.61
N LYS A 272 -18.47 -5.94 7.73
CA LYS A 272 -17.78 -4.73 8.17
C LYS A 272 -16.74 -5.10 9.20
N LEU A 273 -15.52 -5.39 8.74
CA LEU A 273 -14.41 -5.76 9.61
C LEU A 273 -13.46 -4.59 9.73
N SER A 274 -12.97 -4.34 10.94
CA SER A 274 -11.85 -3.45 11.18
C SER A 274 -10.51 -4.16 10.89
N LEU A 275 -9.43 -3.42 10.64
CA LEU A 275 -8.09 -4.02 10.50
C LEU A 275 -7.69 -4.81 11.75
N GLY A 276 -8.09 -4.36 12.94
CA GLY A 276 -7.88 -5.09 14.19
C GLY A 276 -8.57 -6.46 14.18
N GLU A 277 -9.84 -6.51 13.78
CA GLU A 277 -10.61 -7.75 13.66
C GLU A 277 -10.03 -8.68 12.58
N LEU A 278 -9.65 -8.14 11.42
CA LEU A 278 -8.99 -8.91 10.36
C LEU A 278 -7.71 -9.60 10.84
N ARG A 279 -6.93 -8.95 11.71
CA ARG A 279 -5.70 -9.52 12.29
C ARG A 279 -5.96 -10.61 13.32
N GLN A 280 -7.17 -10.67 13.87
CA GLN A 280 -7.59 -11.64 14.88
C GLN A 280 -8.46 -12.76 14.29
N LEU A 281 -8.77 -12.70 13.00
CA LEU A 281 -9.58 -13.72 12.32
C LEU A 281 -9.03 -15.13 12.54
N ALA A 282 -9.90 -16.00 13.06
CA ALA A 282 -9.57 -17.38 13.40
C ALA A 282 -10.77 -18.32 13.17
N PRO A 283 -10.53 -19.63 12.98
CA PRO A 283 -11.60 -20.61 12.88
C PRO A 283 -12.52 -20.57 14.11
N GLY A 284 -13.82 -20.68 13.88
CA GLY A 284 -14.87 -20.58 14.90
C GLY A 284 -15.40 -19.18 15.15
N MET A 285 -14.80 -18.14 14.56
CA MET A 285 -15.35 -16.78 14.64
C MET A 285 -16.65 -16.66 13.82
N VAL A 286 -17.66 -16.04 14.43
CA VAL A 286 -18.94 -15.72 13.79
C VAL A 286 -19.00 -14.22 13.51
N LEU A 287 -19.24 -13.87 12.24
CA LEU A 287 -19.21 -12.49 11.73
C LEU A 287 -20.59 -12.12 11.19
N ASN A 288 -21.08 -10.93 11.52
CA ASN A 288 -22.37 -10.46 11.00
C ASN A 288 -22.25 -10.02 9.54
N ILE A 289 -23.16 -10.49 8.70
CA ILE A 289 -23.32 -10.00 7.32
C ILE A 289 -24.36 -8.90 7.34
N GLU A 290 -23.98 -7.72 6.86
CA GLU A 290 -24.87 -6.56 6.75
C GLU A 290 -25.30 -6.31 5.30
N GLY A 291 -26.47 -5.70 5.13
CA GLY A 291 -26.91 -5.10 3.86
C GLY A 291 -28.17 -5.72 3.25
N TYR A 292 -28.47 -6.98 3.55
CA TYR A 292 -29.71 -7.63 3.14
C TYR A 292 -30.29 -8.44 4.28
N ASP A 293 -31.61 -8.50 4.34
CA ASP A 293 -32.33 -9.38 5.26
C ASP A 293 -32.10 -10.86 4.91
N THR A 294 -32.38 -11.73 5.87
CA THR A 294 -32.40 -13.17 5.67
C THR A 294 -33.28 -13.54 4.46
N GLY A 295 -32.77 -14.46 3.64
CA GLY A 295 -33.35 -14.84 2.35
C GLY A 295 -33.15 -13.85 1.20
N MET A 296 -32.63 -12.64 1.42
CA MET A 296 -32.48 -11.63 0.36
C MET A 296 -31.04 -11.49 -0.12
N ALA A 297 -30.85 -11.07 -1.38
CA ALA A 297 -29.54 -10.77 -1.94
C ALA A 297 -29.63 -9.70 -3.03
N GLY A 298 -28.49 -9.09 -3.32
CA GLY A 298 -28.33 -8.09 -4.37
C GLY A 298 -27.62 -8.63 -5.60
N LEU A 299 -27.94 -8.05 -6.75
CA LEU A 299 -27.24 -8.24 -8.02
C LEU A 299 -26.37 -7.01 -8.30
N TYR A 300 -25.09 -7.22 -8.62
CA TYR A 300 -24.10 -6.16 -8.77
C TYR A 300 -23.33 -6.28 -10.08
N TYR A 301 -23.01 -5.12 -10.67
CA TYR A 301 -22.00 -4.97 -11.72
C TYR A 301 -20.84 -4.13 -11.17
N GLY A 302 -19.64 -4.71 -11.05
CA GLY A 302 -18.57 -4.10 -10.26
C GLY A 302 -19.04 -3.87 -8.82
N ASP A 303 -18.94 -2.64 -8.33
CA ASP A 303 -19.46 -2.24 -7.00
C ASP A 303 -20.84 -1.58 -7.04
N ARG A 304 -21.48 -1.53 -8.22
CA ARG A 304 -22.78 -0.89 -8.38
C ARG A 304 -23.91 -1.91 -8.18
N PRO A 305 -24.85 -1.68 -7.23
CA PRO A 305 -26.06 -2.49 -7.14
C PRO A 305 -26.98 -2.17 -8.32
N ILE A 306 -27.40 -3.21 -9.03
CA ILE A 306 -28.30 -3.10 -10.19
C ILE A 306 -29.64 -3.81 -9.98
N GLY A 307 -29.79 -4.57 -8.90
CA GLY A 307 -31.05 -5.22 -8.54
C GLY A 307 -30.96 -5.90 -7.19
N HIS A 308 -32.10 -6.38 -6.69
CA HIS A 308 -32.17 -7.24 -5.52
C HIS A 308 -33.36 -8.19 -5.62
N GLY A 309 -33.30 -9.26 -4.85
CA GLY A 309 -34.27 -10.33 -4.92
C GLY A 309 -34.15 -11.33 -3.79
N GLN A 310 -35.01 -12.33 -3.84
CA GLN A 310 -35.02 -13.44 -2.91
C GLN A 310 -34.10 -14.55 -3.42
N LEU A 311 -33.30 -15.11 -2.53
CA LEU A 311 -32.54 -16.33 -2.77
C LEU A 311 -33.50 -17.52 -2.84
N VAL A 312 -33.37 -18.31 -3.88
CA VAL A 312 -34.21 -19.47 -4.17
C VAL A 312 -33.34 -20.66 -4.54
N GLU A 313 -33.87 -21.86 -4.37
CA GLU A 313 -33.23 -23.09 -4.84
C GLU A 313 -33.86 -23.52 -6.17
N VAL A 314 -33.02 -23.75 -7.18
CA VAL A 314 -33.42 -24.23 -8.50
C VAL A 314 -32.63 -25.50 -8.80
N GLU A 315 -33.29 -26.65 -8.77
CA GLU A 315 -32.67 -27.96 -9.05
C GLU A 315 -31.39 -28.22 -8.21
N GLY A 316 -31.42 -27.88 -6.91
CA GLY A 316 -30.27 -28.03 -6.02
C GLY A 316 -29.19 -26.94 -6.16
N ARG A 317 -29.43 -25.89 -6.94
CA ARG A 317 -28.51 -24.76 -7.14
C ARG A 317 -29.08 -23.48 -6.56
N LEU A 318 -28.19 -22.61 -6.07
CA LEU A 318 -28.55 -21.29 -5.62
C LEU A 318 -28.99 -20.42 -6.81
N GLY A 319 -30.15 -19.78 -6.68
CA GLY A 319 -30.68 -18.82 -7.64
C GLY A 319 -31.12 -17.53 -6.95
N LEU A 320 -31.29 -16.47 -7.73
CA LEU A 320 -31.80 -15.18 -7.28
C LEU A 320 -33.07 -14.86 -8.07
N GLN A 321 -34.24 -14.92 -7.42
CA GLN A 321 -35.48 -14.42 -7.98
C GLN A 321 -35.57 -12.91 -7.77
N LEU A 322 -35.50 -12.14 -8.85
CA LEU A 322 -35.44 -10.69 -8.77
C LEU A 322 -36.78 -10.10 -8.28
N SER A 323 -36.71 -9.29 -7.23
CA SER A 323 -37.86 -8.49 -6.79
C SER A 323 -37.85 -7.10 -7.45
N ARG A 324 -36.65 -6.58 -7.72
CA ARG A 324 -36.46 -5.28 -8.37
C ARG A 324 -35.18 -5.25 -9.18
N ILE A 325 -35.23 -4.55 -10.32
CA ILE A 325 -34.06 -4.21 -11.13
C ILE A 325 -34.02 -2.70 -11.34
N SER A 326 -32.83 -2.12 -11.28
CA SER A 326 -32.57 -0.69 -11.41
C SER A 326 -31.22 -0.45 -12.06
N PHE A 327 -31.25 -0.15 -13.36
CA PHE A 327 -30.12 0.44 -14.05
C PHE A 327 -30.20 1.95 -13.79
N SER A 328 -29.64 2.41 -12.67
CA SER A 328 -29.73 3.83 -12.31
C SER A 328 -29.23 4.72 -13.47
N GLN A 329 -29.98 5.77 -13.79
CA GLN A 329 -29.47 6.96 -14.48
C GLN A 329 -28.72 7.84 -13.49
#